data_AF-A0A8D1HKD1-F1
#
_entry.id   AF-A0A8D1HKD1-F1
#
_cell.length_a   1.000
_cell.length_b   1.000
_cell.length_c   1.000
_cell.angle_alpha   90.00
_cell.angle_beta   90.00
_cell.angle_gamma   90.00
#
_symmetry.space_group_name_H-M   'P 1'
#
loop_
_entity.id
_entity.type
_entity.pdbx_description
1 polymer ?
#
loop_
_entity_poly.entity_id
_entity_poly.type
_entity_poly.pdbx_seq_one_letter_code
_entity_poly.pdbx_strand_id
1 'polypeptide(L)'
;MTQTPAFDKPKVELHVHLDGAIKPETILYYGRKRGIALPANTPKELQDVIGMDKPLSLPAFLAKFDYYMPAIAGSREAVKRIAYEFVEMKAKEGVVYVEVRYSPHLLANSKVEPIPWNQAEGDLTPDEVVDLVGQGLQEGERDFGVKVRSILCCMRHQPTWSPEVVELCKKYRQQTVVAIDLAGDETIEGSSLFPGHVQAYEEAVKSGVHRTVHAGEVGSAEVVKEVSGLGWWWWAGPHSPHPHCPRWAPLRWSAGRGHSQDGEAGARLPHAGGRGPLHQAAASEHALRGLPLVQLPHWRLEAGHGARGHPECGECGTHRTSKWRFLEACGFTGGLKSSKQMW
;
A
#
# COMPACT_ATOMS: atom_id res chain seq x y z
N MET A 1 -23.83 -10.60 15.70
CA MET A 1 -24.49 -9.96 14.53
C MET A 1 -23.41 -9.69 13.50
N THR A 2 -23.48 -10.29 12.32
CA THR A 2 -22.58 -9.95 11.21
C THR A 2 -22.85 -8.50 10.80
N GLN A 3 -21.87 -7.63 11.00
CA GLN A 3 -21.99 -6.23 10.60
C GLN A 3 -22.21 -6.17 9.09
N THR A 4 -23.22 -5.43 8.64
CA THR A 4 -23.42 -5.15 7.22
C THR A 4 -22.19 -4.41 6.68
N PRO A 5 -21.56 -4.86 5.58
CA PRO A 5 -20.41 -4.16 5.01
C PRO A 5 -20.77 -2.72 4.64
N ALA A 6 -19.88 -1.77 4.93
CA ALA A 6 -20.09 -0.36 4.59
C ALA A 6 -20.18 -0.12 3.06
N PHE A 7 -19.50 -0.95 2.28
CA PHE A 7 -19.51 -0.90 0.81
C PHE A 7 -19.39 -2.30 0.22
N ASP A 8 -20.53 -2.88 -0.18
CA ASP A 8 -20.65 -4.24 -0.71
C ASP A 8 -20.71 -4.25 -2.25
N LYS A 9 -19.62 -3.79 -2.88
CA LYS A 9 -19.39 -3.77 -4.33
C LYS A 9 -17.92 -4.11 -4.63
N PRO A 10 -17.58 -4.42 -5.91
CA PRO A 10 -16.19 -4.63 -6.33
C PRO A 10 -15.26 -3.49 -5.89
N LYS A 11 -14.10 -3.85 -5.34
CA LYS A 11 -13.09 -2.90 -4.82
C LYS A 11 -11.76 -3.04 -5.55
N VAL A 12 -11.02 -1.94 -5.59
CA VAL A 12 -9.64 -1.88 -6.08
C VAL A 12 -8.76 -1.41 -4.94
N GLU A 13 -7.62 -2.08 -4.73
CA GLU A 13 -6.68 -1.77 -3.67
C GLU A 13 -5.27 -1.60 -4.23
N LEU A 14 -4.72 -0.38 -4.18
CA LEU A 14 -3.43 -0.06 -4.78
C LEU A 14 -2.30 0.04 -3.76
N HIS A 15 -2.63 0.02 -2.46
CA HIS A 15 -1.67 0.19 -1.38
C HIS A 15 -1.93 -0.83 -0.28
N VAL A 16 -1.21 -1.95 -0.34
CA VAL A 16 -1.22 -2.97 0.71
C VAL A 16 0.10 -3.73 0.70
N HIS A 17 0.69 -3.90 1.87
CA HIS A 17 1.95 -4.60 2.06
C HIS A 17 1.73 -6.11 2.22
N LEU A 18 2.42 -6.95 1.44
CA LEU A 18 2.31 -8.42 1.55
C LEU A 18 2.81 -8.90 2.93
N ASP A 19 3.97 -8.40 3.32
CA ASP A 19 4.62 -8.66 4.60
C ASP A 19 3.80 -8.12 5.78
N GLY A 20 3.01 -7.06 5.57
CA GLY A 20 2.04 -6.55 6.55
C GLY A 20 0.67 -7.24 6.58
N ALA A 21 0.40 -8.20 5.68
CA ALA A 21 -0.90 -8.82 5.48
C ALA A 21 -0.84 -10.36 5.59
N ILE A 22 -0.01 -10.88 6.49
CA ILE A 22 0.18 -12.33 6.67
C ILE A 22 -0.83 -12.87 7.71
N LYS A 23 -1.42 -14.04 7.42
CA LYS A 23 -2.28 -14.74 8.38
C LYS A 23 -1.52 -15.10 9.66
N PRO A 24 -2.03 -14.76 10.86
CA PRO A 24 -1.42 -15.16 12.13
C PRO A 24 -1.25 -16.68 12.26
N GLU A 25 -2.18 -17.47 11.72
CA GLU A 25 -2.11 -18.93 11.67
C GLU A 25 -0.88 -19.42 10.88
N THR A 26 -0.58 -18.75 9.77
CA THR A 26 0.57 -19.07 8.89
C THR A 26 1.89 -18.68 9.55
N ILE A 27 1.95 -17.53 10.24
CA ILE A 27 3.10 -17.14 11.06
C ILE A 27 3.39 -18.21 12.11
N LEU A 28 2.39 -18.61 12.88
CA LEU A 28 2.53 -19.62 13.94
C LEU A 28 2.94 -20.99 13.40
N TYR A 29 2.39 -21.38 12.26
CA TYR A 29 2.76 -22.63 11.58
C TYR A 29 4.25 -22.64 11.22
N TYR A 30 4.75 -21.61 10.54
CA TYR A 30 6.17 -21.57 10.14
C TYR A 30 7.11 -21.29 11.30
N GLY A 31 6.70 -20.51 12.31
CA GLY A 31 7.46 -20.35 13.55
C GLY A 31 7.73 -21.69 14.22
N ARG A 32 6.69 -22.51 14.41
CA ARG A 32 6.84 -23.88 14.94
C ARG A 32 7.64 -24.79 14.02
N LYS A 33 7.32 -24.81 12.73
CA LYS A 33 7.98 -25.70 11.74
C LYS A 33 9.49 -25.45 11.64
N ARG A 34 9.92 -24.19 11.82
CA ARG A 34 11.32 -23.77 11.70
C ARG A 34 12.04 -23.61 13.04
N GLY A 35 11.35 -23.81 14.16
CA GLY A 35 11.92 -23.59 15.50
C GLY A 35 12.25 -22.13 15.80
N ILE A 36 11.55 -21.18 15.17
CA ILE A 36 11.72 -19.74 15.41
C ILE A 36 10.78 -19.33 16.54
N ALA A 37 11.33 -18.69 17.58
CA ALA A 37 10.56 -18.18 18.70
C ALA A 37 9.61 -17.07 18.25
N LEU A 38 8.36 -17.13 18.71
CA LEU A 38 7.33 -16.12 18.51
C LEU A 38 6.85 -15.61 19.87
N PRO A 39 6.33 -14.37 19.95
CA PRO A 39 5.88 -13.79 21.21
C PRO A 39 4.55 -14.37 21.73
N ALA A 40 3.94 -15.30 21.01
CA ALA A 40 2.64 -15.89 21.31
C ALA A 40 2.50 -17.29 20.67
N ASN A 41 1.56 -18.11 21.18
CA ASN A 41 1.34 -19.48 20.71
C ASN A 41 0.00 -19.69 20.00
N THR A 42 -0.93 -18.74 20.13
CA THR A 42 -2.23 -18.77 19.47
C THR A 42 -2.42 -17.58 18.52
N PRO A 43 -3.26 -17.70 17.46
CA PRO A 43 -3.49 -16.60 16.52
C PRO A 43 -3.99 -15.34 17.22
N LYS A 44 -4.83 -15.48 18.24
CA LYS A 44 -5.41 -14.36 18.97
C LYS A 44 -4.36 -13.61 19.80
N GLU A 45 -3.57 -14.33 20.60
CA GLU A 45 -2.47 -13.71 21.36
C GLU A 45 -1.45 -13.05 20.44
N LEU A 46 -1.15 -13.67 19.30
CA LEU A 46 -0.21 -13.11 18.33
C LEU A 46 -0.74 -11.81 17.72
N GLN A 47 -2.04 -11.75 17.40
CA GLN A 47 -2.71 -10.53 16.97
C GLN A 47 -2.71 -9.45 18.06
N ASP A 48 -2.87 -9.82 19.33
CA ASP A 48 -2.86 -8.86 20.44
C ASP A 48 -1.45 -8.25 20.65
N VAL A 49 -0.38 -8.99 20.34
CA VAL A 49 1.00 -8.50 20.39
C VAL A 49 1.39 -7.68 19.16
N ILE A 50 1.11 -8.18 17.96
CA ILE A 50 1.52 -7.54 16.70
C ILE A 50 0.59 -6.39 16.33
N GLY A 51 -0.71 -6.59 16.55
CA GLY A 51 -1.75 -5.62 16.28
C GLY A 51 -1.64 -4.37 17.14
N MET A 52 -2.36 -3.34 16.70
CA MET A 52 -2.35 -2.02 17.33
C MET A 52 -3.77 -1.49 17.39
N ASP A 53 -4.20 -1.11 18.58
CA ASP A 53 -5.50 -0.48 18.86
C ASP A 53 -5.35 1.01 19.20
N LYS A 54 -4.10 1.47 19.39
CA LYS A 54 -3.75 2.86 19.72
C LYS A 54 -2.72 3.43 18.74
N PRO A 55 -2.72 4.75 18.51
CA PRO A 55 -1.64 5.47 17.83
C PRO A 55 -0.27 5.25 18.48
N LEU A 56 0.74 4.96 17.67
CA LEU A 56 2.18 5.03 17.97
C LEU A 56 2.87 5.92 16.93
N SER A 57 4.20 5.97 16.93
CA SER A 57 4.97 6.59 15.85
C SER A 57 5.22 5.60 14.70
N LEU A 58 5.57 6.10 13.50
CA LEU A 58 5.95 5.25 12.37
C LEU A 58 7.09 4.27 12.71
N PRO A 59 8.19 4.67 13.38
CA PRO A 59 9.21 3.71 13.82
C PRO A 59 8.68 2.61 14.74
N ALA A 60 7.78 2.94 15.67
CA ALA A 60 7.19 1.96 16.58
C ALA A 60 6.22 1.00 15.87
N PHE A 61 5.51 1.47 14.83
CA PHE A 61 4.74 0.61 13.93
C PHE A 61 5.66 -0.34 13.15
N LEU A 62 6.75 0.17 12.56
CA LEU A 62 7.70 -0.65 11.79
C LEU A 62 8.39 -1.71 12.65
N ALA A 63 8.67 -1.42 13.93
CA ALA A 63 9.23 -2.40 14.88
C ALA A 63 8.30 -3.62 15.12
N LYS A 64 7.03 -3.57 14.72
CA LYS A 64 6.14 -4.74 14.81
C LYS A 64 6.55 -5.88 13.87
N PHE A 65 7.25 -5.58 12.78
CA PHE A 65 7.71 -6.58 11.82
C PHE A 65 8.73 -7.54 12.44
N ASP A 66 9.53 -7.07 13.40
CA ASP A 66 10.54 -7.85 14.13
C ASP A 66 9.96 -9.10 14.81
N TYR A 67 8.68 -9.06 15.20
CA TYR A 67 8.03 -10.15 15.94
C TYR A 67 7.73 -11.38 15.09
N TYR A 68 7.56 -11.24 13.77
CA TYR A 68 7.03 -12.32 12.92
C TYR A 68 7.78 -12.54 11.62
N MET A 69 8.46 -11.52 11.08
CA MET A 69 9.27 -11.67 9.87
C MET A 69 10.32 -12.78 9.96
N PRO A 70 11.01 -13.03 11.10
CA PRO A 70 11.93 -14.15 11.24
C PRO A 70 11.30 -15.54 10.95
N ALA A 71 10.00 -15.70 11.19
CA ALA A 71 9.31 -16.97 10.90
C ALA A 71 9.09 -17.20 9.40
N ILE A 72 9.10 -16.14 8.60
CA ILE A 72 8.75 -16.16 7.17
C ILE A 72 9.98 -16.01 6.29
N ALA A 73 10.82 -15.01 6.54
CA ALA A 73 12.01 -14.71 5.74
C ALA A 73 12.95 -15.92 5.66
N GLY A 74 13.57 -16.12 4.49
CA GLY A 74 14.49 -17.23 4.24
C GLY A 74 13.81 -18.59 4.00
N SER A 75 12.47 -18.67 3.96
CA SER A 75 11.73 -19.91 3.68
C SER A 75 10.95 -19.82 2.37
N ARG A 76 11.36 -20.61 1.37
CA ARG A 76 10.71 -20.64 0.05
C ARG A 76 9.23 -20.99 0.12
N GLU A 77 8.89 -22.00 0.92
CA GLU A 77 7.52 -22.46 1.13
C GLU A 77 6.67 -21.36 1.80
N ALA A 78 7.24 -20.64 2.76
CA ALA A 78 6.53 -19.55 3.44
C ALA A 78 6.28 -18.38 2.49
N VAL A 79 7.31 -17.91 1.78
CA VAL A 79 7.24 -16.79 0.83
C VAL A 79 6.18 -17.04 -0.24
N LYS A 80 6.19 -18.22 -0.89
CA LYS A 80 5.17 -18.56 -1.89
C LYS A 80 3.77 -18.66 -1.27
N ARG A 81 3.65 -19.28 -0.09
CA ARG A 81 2.34 -19.48 0.57
C ARG A 81 1.68 -18.17 0.98
N ILE A 82 2.41 -17.22 1.55
CA ILE A 82 1.81 -15.94 1.96
C ILE A 82 1.27 -15.16 0.77
N ALA A 83 1.93 -15.25 -0.39
CA ALA A 83 1.46 -14.63 -1.63
C ALA A 83 0.16 -15.26 -2.13
N TYR A 84 0.06 -16.59 -2.12
CA TYR A 84 -1.18 -17.29 -2.46
C TYR A 84 -2.33 -16.97 -1.49
N GLU A 85 -2.07 -17.05 -0.19
CA GLU A 85 -3.07 -16.77 0.85
C GLU A 85 -3.51 -15.30 0.87
N PHE A 86 -2.65 -14.38 0.46
CA PHE A 86 -3.00 -12.97 0.29
C PHE A 86 -4.13 -12.79 -0.72
N VAL A 87 -4.04 -13.43 -1.89
CA VAL A 87 -5.09 -13.32 -2.92
C VAL A 87 -6.42 -13.91 -2.42
N GLU A 88 -6.37 -15.03 -1.69
CA GLU A 88 -7.54 -15.62 -1.05
C GLU A 88 -8.23 -14.64 -0.10
N MET A 89 -7.46 -13.90 0.72
CA MET A 89 -8.01 -12.92 1.64
C MET A 89 -8.66 -11.74 0.90
N LYS A 90 -8.00 -11.23 -0.14
CA LYS A 90 -8.56 -10.12 -0.95
C LYS A 90 -9.83 -10.50 -1.71
N ALA A 91 -9.96 -11.75 -2.13
CA ALA A 91 -11.22 -12.26 -2.68
C ALA A 91 -12.38 -12.18 -1.68
N LYS A 92 -12.13 -12.53 -0.40
CA LYS A 92 -13.13 -12.46 0.69
C LYS A 92 -13.53 -11.02 1.03
N GLU A 93 -12.65 -10.06 0.77
CA GLU A 93 -12.92 -8.63 0.92
C GLU A 93 -13.71 -8.03 -0.26
N GLY A 94 -13.96 -8.81 -1.33
CA GLY A 94 -14.62 -8.32 -2.55
C GLY A 94 -13.74 -7.43 -3.42
N VAL A 95 -12.41 -7.58 -3.30
CA VAL A 95 -11.42 -6.91 -4.15
C VAL A 95 -11.34 -7.64 -5.49
N VAL A 96 -11.31 -6.89 -6.60
CA VAL A 96 -11.21 -7.43 -7.97
C VAL A 96 -9.88 -7.12 -8.65
N TYR A 97 -9.17 -6.09 -8.18
CA TYR A 97 -7.81 -5.76 -8.60
C TYR A 97 -7.00 -5.29 -7.38
N VAL A 98 -5.79 -5.84 -7.22
CA VAL A 98 -4.88 -5.43 -6.14
C VAL A 98 -3.43 -5.30 -6.60
N GLU A 99 -2.77 -4.24 -6.16
CA GLU A 99 -1.31 -4.06 -6.26
C GLU A 99 -0.69 -4.23 -4.88
N VAL A 100 -0.06 -5.39 -4.66
CA VAL A 100 0.58 -5.72 -3.39
C VAL A 100 2.06 -5.35 -3.41
N ARG A 101 2.56 -4.74 -2.35
CA ARG A 101 3.94 -4.26 -2.27
C ARG A 101 4.75 -4.98 -1.20
N TYR A 102 6.05 -5.17 -1.43
CA TYR A 102 6.97 -5.79 -0.47
C TYR A 102 8.42 -5.51 -0.84
N SER A 103 9.33 -5.61 0.13
CA SER A 103 10.77 -5.60 -0.14
C SER A 103 11.27 -7.04 -0.32
N PRO A 104 11.78 -7.44 -1.51
CA PRO A 104 12.29 -8.79 -1.70
C PRO A 104 13.52 -9.08 -0.82
N HIS A 105 14.34 -8.06 -0.57
CA HIS A 105 15.50 -8.12 0.32
C HIS A 105 15.13 -8.52 1.75
N LEU A 106 14.00 -8.04 2.27
CA LEU A 106 13.54 -8.39 3.63
C LEU A 106 13.02 -9.83 3.75
N LEU A 107 12.76 -10.53 2.65
CA LEU A 107 12.34 -11.94 2.68
C LEU A 107 13.48 -12.91 2.33
N ALA A 108 14.64 -12.37 1.91
CA ALA A 108 15.82 -13.13 1.53
C ALA A 108 16.74 -13.42 2.72
N ASN A 109 17.66 -14.37 2.53
CA ASN A 109 18.74 -14.69 3.48
C ASN A 109 20.09 -14.96 2.79
N SER A 110 20.20 -14.67 1.50
CA SER A 110 21.40 -14.81 0.68
C SER A 110 21.52 -13.64 -0.28
N LYS A 111 22.74 -13.20 -0.60
CA LYS A 111 22.99 -12.05 -1.49
C LYS A 111 22.24 -10.76 -1.10
N VAL A 112 22.10 -10.53 0.20
CA VAL A 112 21.52 -9.31 0.77
C VAL A 112 22.42 -8.86 1.92
N GLU A 113 22.83 -7.60 1.92
CA GLU A 113 23.73 -7.05 2.94
C GLU A 113 23.14 -5.73 3.49
N PRO A 114 22.88 -5.64 4.81
CA PRO A 114 22.98 -6.71 5.80
C PRO A 114 21.89 -7.78 5.63
N ILE A 115 22.20 -9.02 6.02
CA ILE A 115 21.20 -10.09 6.09
C ILE A 115 20.15 -9.71 7.14
N PRO A 116 18.85 -9.62 6.78
CA PRO A 116 17.83 -9.12 7.69
C PRO A 116 17.45 -10.15 8.77
N TRP A 117 16.84 -9.66 9.84
CA TRP A 117 16.24 -10.47 10.93
C TRP A 117 17.19 -11.42 11.66
N ASN A 118 18.49 -11.08 11.69
CA ASN A 118 19.54 -11.90 12.30
C ASN A 118 19.57 -13.35 11.75
N GLN A 119 19.18 -13.53 10.49
CA GLN A 119 19.25 -14.84 9.84
C GLN A 119 20.71 -15.23 9.62
N ALA A 120 20.99 -16.53 9.67
CA ALA A 120 22.22 -17.06 9.10
C ALA A 120 22.16 -16.96 7.57
N GLU A 121 23.33 -16.87 6.93
CA GLU A 121 23.43 -16.94 5.48
C GLU A 121 22.83 -18.26 4.97
N GLY A 122 21.90 -18.15 4.03
CA GLY A 122 21.28 -19.27 3.34
C GLY A 122 21.49 -19.17 1.85
N ASP A 123 20.51 -19.65 1.09
CA ASP A 123 20.55 -19.74 -0.37
C ASP A 123 19.35 -19.04 -1.04
N LEU A 124 18.46 -18.38 -0.30
CA LEU A 124 17.31 -17.67 -0.85
C LEU A 124 17.66 -16.21 -1.12
N THR A 125 17.79 -15.88 -2.41
CA THR A 125 18.16 -14.54 -2.90
C THR A 125 16.95 -13.63 -3.11
N PRO A 126 17.10 -12.29 -3.11
CA PRO A 126 16.02 -11.36 -3.44
C PRO A 126 15.37 -11.64 -4.80
N ASP A 127 16.17 -12.05 -5.80
CA ASP A 127 15.68 -12.45 -7.12
C ASP A 127 14.70 -13.63 -7.07
N GLU A 128 15.06 -14.67 -6.34
CA GLU A 128 14.22 -15.87 -6.17
C GLU A 128 12.99 -15.59 -5.29
N VAL A 129 13.07 -14.67 -4.33
CA VAL A 129 11.89 -14.20 -3.60
C VAL A 129 10.86 -13.61 -4.56
N VAL A 130 11.28 -12.78 -5.53
CA VAL A 130 10.35 -12.18 -6.50
C VAL A 130 9.67 -13.25 -7.34
N ASP A 131 10.42 -14.26 -7.80
CA ASP A 131 9.85 -15.40 -8.52
C ASP A 131 8.82 -16.17 -7.68
N LEU A 132 9.16 -16.52 -6.44
CA LEU A 132 8.27 -17.26 -5.53
C LEU A 132 6.98 -16.50 -5.19
N VAL A 133 7.08 -15.19 -4.95
CA VAL A 133 5.90 -14.35 -4.75
C VAL A 133 5.07 -14.30 -6.02
N GLY A 134 5.70 -14.07 -7.19
CA GLY A 134 5.02 -14.07 -8.48
C GLY A 134 4.24 -15.37 -8.74
N GLN A 135 4.85 -16.52 -8.47
CA GLN A 135 4.18 -17.82 -8.57
C GLN A 135 2.95 -17.91 -7.63
N GLY A 136 3.11 -17.55 -6.36
CA GLY A 136 2.01 -17.60 -5.38
C GLY A 136 0.85 -16.67 -5.77
N LEU A 137 1.16 -15.45 -6.24
CA LEU A 137 0.16 -14.50 -6.73
C LEU A 137 -0.57 -15.01 -7.97
N GLN A 138 0.14 -15.61 -8.94
CA GLN A 138 -0.46 -16.17 -10.16
C GLN A 138 -1.36 -17.37 -9.87
N GLU A 139 -0.93 -18.26 -8.98
CA GLU A 139 -1.76 -19.38 -8.50
C GLU A 139 -3.03 -18.87 -7.81
N GLY A 140 -2.89 -17.86 -6.93
CA GLY A 140 -4.03 -17.22 -6.27
C GLY A 140 -4.96 -16.50 -7.25
N GLU A 141 -4.43 -15.78 -8.24
CA GLU A 141 -5.22 -15.12 -9.29
C GLU A 141 -6.09 -16.12 -10.04
N ARG A 142 -5.53 -17.27 -10.40
CA ARG A 142 -6.22 -18.37 -11.09
C ARG A 142 -7.33 -18.95 -10.22
N ASP A 143 -7.05 -19.21 -8.95
CA ASP A 143 -7.95 -19.99 -8.08
C ASP A 143 -9.06 -19.13 -7.44
N PHE A 144 -8.85 -17.82 -7.28
CA PHE A 144 -9.79 -16.92 -6.60
C PHE A 144 -10.38 -15.82 -7.50
N GLY A 145 -9.90 -15.67 -8.75
CA GLY A 145 -10.47 -14.73 -9.71
C GLY A 145 -10.18 -13.24 -9.43
N VAL A 146 -9.20 -12.94 -8.57
CA VAL A 146 -8.75 -11.58 -8.27
C VAL A 146 -7.52 -11.26 -9.10
N LYS A 147 -7.58 -10.21 -9.92
CA LYS A 147 -6.41 -9.76 -10.69
C LYS A 147 -5.38 -9.17 -9.72
N VAL A 148 -4.15 -9.68 -9.71
CA VAL A 148 -3.12 -9.22 -8.76
C VAL A 148 -1.80 -8.89 -9.43
N ARG A 149 -1.23 -7.76 -9.05
CA ARG A 149 0.10 -7.30 -9.48
C ARG A 149 0.95 -6.97 -8.25
N SER A 150 2.26 -6.92 -8.45
CA SER A 150 3.22 -6.68 -7.38
C SER A 150 4.05 -5.41 -7.61
N ILE A 151 4.44 -4.77 -6.53
CA ILE A 151 5.32 -3.60 -6.50
C ILE A 151 6.52 -3.93 -5.60
N LEU A 152 7.74 -3.65 -6.07
CA LEU A 152 8.94 -3.94 -5.29
C LEU A 152 9.42 -2.68 -4.55
N CYS A 153 9.60 -2.80 -3.24
CA CYS A 153 9.97 -1.69 -2.39
C CYS A 153 11.48 -1.56 -2.20
N CYS A 154 11.99 -0.38 -2.52
CA CYS A 154 13.19 0.16 -1.91
C CYS A 154 12.92 0.49 -0.44
N MET A 155 13.95 0.40 0.41
CA MET A 155 13.85 0.74 1.83
C MET A 155 14.67 1.99 2.11
N ARG A 156 14.07 3.02 2.72
CA ARG A 156 14.72 4.32 3.01
C ARG A 156 16.07 4.22 3.75
N HIS A 157 16.21 3.21 4.60
CA HIS A 157 17.43 2.96 5.36
C HIS A 157 18.46 2.09 4.63
N GLN A 158 18.15 1.57 3.43
CA GLN A 158 19.01 0.72 2.61
C GLN A 158 19.07 1.21 1.14
N PRO A 159 19.70 2.37 0.88
CA PRO A 159 19.88 2.87 -0.48
C PRO A 159 20.72 1.95 -1.37
N THR A 160 21.54 1.09 -0.78
CA THR A 160 22.38 0.12 -1.50
C THR A 160 21.58 -0.97 -2.20
N TRP A 161 20.36 -1.25 -1.75
CA TRP A 161 19.48 -2.28 -2.35
C TRP A 161 18.72 -1.78 -3.58
N SER A 162 18.48 -0.47 -3.68
CA SER A 162 17.62 0.13 -4.70
C SER A 162 18.03 -0.15 -6.16
N PRO A 163 19.32 -0.15 -6.53
CA PRO A 163 19.72 -0.54 -7.88
C PRO A 163 19.29 -1.96 -8.24
N GLU A 164 19.36 -2.91 -7.30
CA GLU A 164 18.87 -4.27 -7.55
C GLU A 164 17.34 -4.30 -7.66
N VAL A 165 16.62 -3.53 -6.84
CA VAL A 165 15.15 -3.46 -6.90
C VAL A 165 14.66 -3.04 -8.30
N VAL A 166 15.26 -2.01 -8.92
CA VAL A 166 14.85 -1.60 -10.27
C VAL A 166 15.20 -2.63 -11.33
N GLU A 167 16.33 -3.32 -11.21
CA GLU A 167 16.69 -4.43 -12.12
C GLU A 167 15.72 -5.61 -12.00
N LEU A 168 15.28 -5.94 -10.78
CA LEU A 168 14.24 -6.93 -10.54
C LEU A 168 12.90 -6.50 -11.15
N CYS A 169 12.52 -5.23 -11.03
CA CYS A 169 11.33 -4.70 -11.70
C CYS A 169 11.41 -4.87 -13.22
N LYS A 170 12.57 -4.61 -13.83
CA LYS A 170 12.79 -4.80 -15.27
C LYS A 170 12.70 -6.27 -15.66
N LYS A 171 13.34 -7.16 -14.88
CA LYS A 171 13.36 -8.61 -15.11
C LYS A 171 11.97 -9.23 -15.03
N TYR A 172 11.22 -8.90 -13.97
CA TYR A 172 9.93 -9.53 -13.65
C TYR A 172 8.71 -8.74 -14.15
N ARG A 173 8.89 -7.76 -15.06
CA ARG A 173 7.80 -6.92 -15.60
C ARG A 173 6.66 -7.67 -16.29
N GLN A 174 6.89 -8.92 -16.72
CA GLN A 174 5.89 -9.81 -17.33
C GLN A 174 5.36 -10.87 -16.36
N GLN A 175 5.81 -10.83 -15.11
CA GLN A 175 5.54 -11.80 -14.06
C GLN A 175 5.10 -11.05 -12.81
N THR A 176 3.89 -10.50 -12.87
CA THR A 176 3.19 -9.70 -11.85
C THR A 176 3.79 -8.34 -11.48
N VAL A 177 5.10 -8.11 -11.60
CA VAL A 177 5.72 -6.85 -11.18
C VAL A 177 5.35 -5.69 -12.11
N VAL A 178 4.80 -4.61 -11.57
CA VAL A 178 4.35 -3.44 -12.34
C VAL A 178 5.03 -2.13 -11.98
N ALA A 179 5.56 -2.00 -10.75
CA ALA A 179 6.15 -0.74 -10.28
C ALA A 179 7.26 -0.93 -9.25
N ILE A 180 7.99 0.15 -9.00
CA ILE A 180 8.91 0.34 -7.87
C ILE A 180 8.28 1.28 -6.82
N ASP A 181 8.51 1.00 -5.54
CA ASP A 181 8.14 1.86 -4.39
C ASP A 181 9.38 2.24 -3.55
N LEU A 182 9.24 3.24 -2.69
CA LEU A 182 10.17 3.60 -1.64
C LEU A 182 9.40 3.67 -0.33
N ALA A 183 9.70 2.75 0.58
CA ALA A 183 9.02 2.55 1.86
C ALA A 183 10.02 2.57 3.04
N GLY A 184 9.51 2.39 4.26
CA GLY A 184 10.28 2.43 5.49
C GLY A 184 10.19 3.77 6.20
N ASP A 185 11.14 4.07 7.08
CA ASP A 185 11.07 5.22 7.98
C ASP A 185 11.29 6.55 7.25
N GLU A 186 10.19 7.30 7.06
CA GLU A 186 10.20 8.64 6.44
C GLU A 186 10.89 9.70 7.32
N THR A 187 11.13 9.42 8.60
CA THR A 187 11.78 10.37 9.51
C THR A 187 13.30 10.48 9.29
N ILE A 188 13.89 9.58 8.50
CA ILE A 188 15.30 9.65 8.12
C ILE A 188 15.50 10.86 7.20
N GLU A 189 16.16 11.88 7.74
CA GLU A 189 16.39 13.16 7.07
C GLU A 189 17.14 12.98 5.74
N GLY A 190 16.59 13.57 4.67
CA GLY A 190 17.17 13.50 3.33
C GLY A 190 17.13 12.12 2.67
N SER A 191 16.48 11.12 3.28
CA SER A 191 16.48 9.75 2.75
C SER A 191 15.98 9.64 1.32
N SER A 192 14.98 10.44 0.91
CA SER A 192 14.48 10.46 -0.48
C SER A 192 15.56 10.81 -1.52
N LEU A 193 16.64 11.49 -1.10
CA LEU A 193 17.71 11.99 -1.96
C LEU A 193 18.98 11.14 -1.90
N PHE A 194 18.99 10.02 -1.17
CA PHE A 194 20.16 9.15 -1.15
C PHE A 194 20.49 8.65 -2.57
N PRO A 195 21.78 8.65 -2.98
CA PRO A 195 22.16 8.40 -4.37
C PRO A 195 21.61 7.10 -4.96
N GLY A 196 21.58 6.01 -4.17
CA GLY A 196 21.07 4.72 -4.63
C GLY A 196 19.57 4.73 -4.96
N HIS A 197 18.76 5.46 -4.16
CA HIS A 197 17.33 5.65 -4.47
C HIS A 197 17.16 6.51 -5.72
N VAL A 198 17.89 7.63 -5.81
CA VAL A 198 17.81 8.54 -6.95
C VAL A 198 18.17 7.83 -8.25
N GLN A 199 19.28 7.11 -8.28
CA GLN A 199 19.73 6.34 -9.44
C GLN A 199 18.72 5.27 -9.85
N ALA A 200 18.14 4.54 -8.89
CA ALA A 200 17.15 3.51 -9.19
C ALA A 200 15.88 4.09 -9.83
N TYR A 201 15.40 5.24 -9.36
CA TYR A 201 14.22 5.86 -9.94
C TYR A 201 14.50 6.58 -11.26
N GLU A 202 15.68 7.16 -11.45
CA GLU A 202 16.12 7.64 -12.77
C GLU A 202 16.16 6.49 -13.78
N GLU A 203 16.67 5.34 -13.38
CA GLU A 203 16.64 4.12 -14.20
C GLU A 203 15.20 3.64 -14.44
N ALA A 204 14.32 3.72 -13.44
CA ALA A 204 12.91 3.39 -13.61
C ALA A 204 12.22 4.29 -14.65
N VAL A 205 12.58 5.59 -14.69
CA VAL A 205 12.13 6.52 -15.75
C VAL A 205 12.65 6.08 -17.11
N LYS A 206 13.97 5.82 -17.24
CA LYS A 206 14.62 5.42 -18.50
C LYS A 206 14.06 4.10 -19.04
N SER A 207 13.80 3.14 -18.17
CA SER A 207 13.33 1.79 -18.51
C SER A 207 11.81 1.64 -18.56
N GLY A 208 11.06 2.72 -18.29
CA GLY A 208 9.59 2.70 -18.32
C GLY A 208 8.94 1.87 -17.22
N VAL A 209 9.62 1.69 -16.08
CA VAL A 209 9.07 1.03 -14.87
C VAL A 209 8.19 2.05 -14.14
N HIS A 210 6.93 1.70 -13.82
CA HIS A 210 6.06 2.60 -13.06
C HIS A 210 6.63 2.86 -11.67
N ARG A 211 6.30 4.03 -11.09
CA ARG A 211 6.90 4.52 -9.85
C ARG A 211 5.79 4.84 -8.88
N THR A 212 5.99 4.54 -7.61
CA THR A 212 5.23 5.06 -6.47
C THR A 212 6.22 5.34 -5.34
N VAL A 213 5.84 6.13 -4.35
CA VAL A 213 6.73 6.54 -3.24
C VAL A 213 5.89 6.83 -2.02
N HIS A 214 6.25 6.29 -0.85
CA HIS A 214 5.71 6.80 0.40
C HIS A 214 6.27 8.21 0.67
N ALA A 215 5.44 9.24 0.67
CA ALA A 215 5.82 10.59 1.11
C ALA A 215 4.64 11.26 1.83
N GLY A 216 4.90 12.20 2.73
CA GLY A 216 3.88 12.91 3.49
C GLY A 216 3.06 12.04 4.46
N GLU A 217 3.53 10.85 4.84
CA GLU A 217 2.87 10.00 5.86
C GLU A 217 3.05 10.60 7.25
N VAL A 218 4.31 10.88 7.56
CA VAL A 218 4.76 11.58 8.77
C VAL A 218 5.74 12.70 8.42
N GLY A 219 6.37 12.63 7.24
CA GLY A 219 7.27 13.64 6.71
C GLY A 219 6.54 14.91 6.28
N SER A 220 7.31 15.99 6.17
CA SER A 220 6.77 17.29 5.78
C SER A 220 6.40 17.36 4.29
N ALA A 221 5.67 18.40 3.90
CA ALA A 221 5.39 18.69 2.50
C ALA A 221 6.66 18.89 1.63
N GLU A 222 7.84 19.12 2.22
CA GLU A 222 9.09 19.15 1.45
C GLU A 222 9.45 17.77 0.91
N VAL A 223 9.23 16.69 1.66
CA VAL A 223 9.47 15.31 1.19
C VAL A 223 8.63 15.01 -0.05
N VAL A 224 7.38 15.49 -0.06
CA VAL A 224 6.49 15.41 -1.23
C VAL A 224 7.04 16.18 -2.43
N LYS A 225 7.63 17.35 -2.21
CA LYS A 225 8.24 18.15 -3.30
C LYS A 225 9.52 17.53 -3.84
N GLU A 226 10.35 16.94 -2.99
CA GLU A 226 11.58 16.25 -3.39
C GLU A 226 11.25 15.16 -4.41
N VAL A 227 10.31 14.26 -4.09
CA VAL A 227 9.92 13.16 -4.97
C VAL A 227 9.21 13.65 -6.24
N SER A 228 8.41 14.72 -6.11
CA SER A 228 7.74 15.37 -7.25
C SER A 228 8.75 15.99 -8.24
N GLY A 229 9.80 16.63 -7.71
CA GLY A 229 10.84 17.29 -8.50
C GLY A 229 11.68 16.33 -9.34
N LEU A 230 11.77 15.07 -8.91
CA LEU A 230 12.52 14.01 -9.61
C LEU A 230 11.69 13.28 -10.68
N GLY A 231 10.45 13.71 -10.93
CA GLY A 231 9.56 13.07 -11.91
C GLY A 231 9.01 11.72 -11.45
N TRP A 232 9.02 11.48 -10.13
CA TRP A 232 8.46 10.27 -9.54
C TRP A 232 6.96 10.50 -9.40
N TRP A 233 6.15 9.47 -9.65
CA TRP A 233 4.78 9.53 -9.17
C TRP A 233 4.83 9.24 -7.67
N TRP A 234 4.18 10.08 -6.86
CA TRP A 234 4.26 9.99 -5.42
C TRP A 234 2.89 9.77 -4.79
N TRP A 235 2.90 9.14 -3.62
CA TRP A 235 1.80 9.18 -2.69
C TRP A 235 2.05 10.26 -1.65
N ALA A 236 0.98 10.95 -1.23
CA ALA A 236 0.98 11.81 -0.06
C ALA A 236 0.09 11.18 1.00
N GLY A 237 0.66 10.79 2.14
CA GLY A 237 -0.14 10.60 3.34
C GLY A 237 -0.91 11.90 3.63
N PRO A 238 -2.14 11.81 4.16
CA PRO A 238 -2.83 13.01 4.57
C PRO A 238 -2.06 13.47 5.80
N HIS A 239 -1.28 14.54 5.71
CA HIS A 239 -0.93 15.43 6.80
C HIS A 239 0.01 16.54 6.29
N SER A 240 -0.58 17.69 5.97
CA SER A 240 0.10 18.98 6.00
C SER A 240 -0.71 19.88 6.94
N PRO A 241 -0.24 20.17 8.17
CA PRO A 241 -0.96 21.09 9.04
C PRO A 241 -0.64 22.53 8.60
N HIS A 242 -1.67 23.34 8.34
CA HIS A 242 -1.87 24.69 8.88
C HIS A 242 -2.84 25.51 7.99
N PRO A 243 -3.94 26.06 8.55
CA PRO A 243 -4.96 26.82 7.81
C PRO A 243 -4.53 28.24 7.35
N HIS A 244 -3.29 28.67 7.61
CA HIS A 244 -2.81 30.01 7.26
C HIS A 244 -1.44 30.05 6.53
N CYS A 245 -0.93 28.92 6.05
CA CYS A 245 0.34 28.89 5.31
C CYS A 245 0.11 29.03 3.79
N PRO A 246 0.86 29.85 3.04
CA PRO A 246 0.73 29.99 1.58
C PRO A 246 1.16 28.74 0.77
N ARG A 247 1.26 27.56 1.40
CA ARG A 247 1.85 26.30 0.88
C ARG A 247 0.89 25.40 0.07
N TRP A 248 -0.15 25.93 -0.55
CA TRP A 248 -1.10 25.16 -1.38
C TRP A 248 -0.65 24.95 -2.85
N ALA A 249 0.54 25.42 -3.21
CA ALA A 249 1.12 25.24 -4.56
C ALA A 249 1.29 23.76 -4.98
N PRO A 250 1.74 22.82 -4.12
CA PRO A 250 1.96 21.42 -4.52
C PRO A 250 0.68 20.67 -4.90
N LEU A 251 -0.44 20.93 -4.22
CA LEU A 251 -1.73 20.27 -4.51
C LEU A 251 -2.37 20.78 -5.81
N ARG A 252 -2.26 22.08 -6.11
CA ARG A 252 -2.66 22.63 -7.43
C ARG A 252 -1.75 22.12 -8.56
N TRP A 253 -0.46 21.95 -8.29
CA TRP A 253 0.51 21.39 -9.24
C TRP A 253 0.22 19.92 -9.56
N SER A 254 -0.16 19.12 -8.56
CA SER A 254 -0.55 17.71 -8.70
C SER A 254 -1.76 17.53 -9.64
N ALA A 255 -2.81 18.33 -9.44
CA ALA A 255 -4.04 18.25 -10.23
C ALA A 255 -3.82 18.63 -11.71
N GLY A 256 -2.91 19.58 -11.98
CA GLY A 256 -2.60 20.03 -13.34
C GLY A 256 -1.81 19.03 -14.20
N ARG A 257 -1.19 18.00 -13.60
CA ARG A 257 -0.40 16.97 -14.31
C ARG A 257 -1.01 15.56 -14.27
N GLY A 258 -2.18 15.38 -13.65
CA GLY A 258 -2.87 14.08 -13.59
C GLY A 258 -2.30 13.08 -12.58
N HIS A 259 -1.60 13.54 -11.53
CA HIS A 259 -1.12 12.67 -10.46
C HIS A 259 -2.28 12.13 -9.59
N SER A 260 -2.34 10.83 -9.37
CA SER A 260 -3.30 10.12 -8.52
C SER A 260 -2.76 9.93 -7.10
N GLN A 261 -3.66 9.87 -6.11
CA GLN A 261 -3.31 9.62 -4.71
C GLN A 261 -4.07 8.41 -4.15
N ASP A 262 -3.39 7.59 -3.34
CA ASP A 262 -3.99 6.41 -2.70
C ASP A 262 -4.28 6.65 -1.21
N GLY A 263 -5.46 7.17 -0.85
CA GLY A 263 -5.78 7.47 0.54
C GLY A 263 -5.98 6.23 1.43
N GLU A 264 -5.08 6.02 2.40
CA GLU A 264 -5.32 5.10 3.52
C GLU A 264 -6.21 5.75 4.61
N ALA A 265 -7.47 6.07 4.30
CA ALA A 265 -8.37 6.69 5.29
C ALA A 265 -8.77 5.76 6.47
N GLY A 266 -8.25 4.52 6.51
CA GLY A 266 -8.51 3.51 7.55
C GLY A 266 -7.51 3.53 8.72
N ALA A 267 -7.53 2.47 9.52
CA ALA A 267 -6.76 2.26 10.77
C ALA A 267 -5.31 2.77 10.78
N ARG A 268 -4.57 2.58 9.68
CA ARG A 268 -3.11 2.65 9.65
C ARG A 268 -2.56 4.05 9.97
N LEU A 269 -3.11 5.10 9.36
CA LEU A 269 -2.61 6.47 9.59
C LEU A 269 -2.80 6.97 11.03
N PRO A 270 -3.95 6.76 11.70
CA PRO A 270 -4.05 6.93 13.14
C PRO A 270 -3.03 6.09 13.91
N HIS A 271 -2.82 4.82 13.54
CA HIS A 271 -1.94 3.91 14.28
C HIS A 271 -0.44 4.22 14.14
N ALA A 272 0.02 4.75 13.01
CA ALA A 272 1.42 5.14 12.80
C ALA A 272 1.73 6.60 13.21
N GLY A 273 0.76 7.30 13.81
CA GLY A 273 0.98 8.66 14.32
C GLY A 273 0.91 9.73 13.23
N GLY A 274 0.57 9.33 12.00
CA GLY A 274 0.22 10.23 10.91
C GLY A 274 -1.11 10.96 11.13
N ARG A 275 -1.80 10.80 12.28
CA ARG A 275 -3.02 11.55 12.63
C ARG A 275 -3.13 11.96 14.10
N GLY A 276 -3.53 13.23 14.35
CA GLY A 276 -3.96 13.72 15.68
C GLY A 276 -5.49 13.70 15.85
N PRO A 277 -6.04 13.66 17.09
CA PRO A 277 -7.47 13.41 17.34
C PRO A 277 -8.46 14.47 16.81
N LEU A 278 -7.98 15.66 16.42
CA LEU A 278 -8.81 16.87 16.21
C LEU A 278 -8.85 17.38 14.74
N HIS A 279 -8.21 16.71 13.78
CA HIS A 279 -8.15 17.20 12.39
C HIS A 279 -9.14 16.49 11.46
N GLN A 280 -9.86 17.26 10.64
CA GLN A 280 -10.67 16.75 9.53
C GLN A 280 -9.78 15.95 8.57
N ALA A 281 -10.23 14.78 8.11
CA ALA A 281 -9.40 13.90 7.28
C ALA A 281 -9.12 14.56 5.91
N ALA A 282 -7.86 14.59 5.46
CA ALA A 282 -7.55 15.19 4.15
C ALA A 282 -8.22 14.42 2.99
N ALA A 283 -8.56 13.14 3.19
CA ALA A 283 -9.42 12.39 2.28
C ALA A 283 -10.79 13.06 2.05
N SER A 284 -11.37 13.67 3.09
CA SER A 284 -12.61 14.45 2.98
C SER A 284 -12.41 15.72 2.17
N GLU A 285 -11.27 16.41 2.33
CA GLU A 285 -10.95 17.60 1.52
C GLU A 285 -10.67 17.25 0.06
N HIS A 286 -10.02 16.12 -0.21
CA HIS A 286 -9.71 15.65 -1.57
C HIS A 286 -10.98 15.24 -2.32
N ALA A 287 -11.89 14.54 -1.64
CA ALA A 287 -13.22 14.23 -2.15
C ALA A 287 -14.02 15.51 -2.46
N LEU A 288 -14.01 16.50 -1.56
CA LEU A 288 -14.68 17.79 -1.79
C LEU A 288 -14.10 18.56 -2.97
N ARG A 289 -12.82 18.35 -3.31
CA ARG A 289 -12.12 19.02 -4.41
C ARG A 289 -12.07 18.21 -5.71
N GLY A 290 -12.65 17.00 -5.73
CA GLY A 290 -12.66 16.13 -6.91
C GLY A 290 -11.27 15.65 -7.35
N LEU A 291 -10.32 15.56 -6.43
CA LEU A 291 -8.99 15.02 -6.71
C LEU A 291 -9.05 13.49 -6.83
N PRO A 292 -8.31 12.85 -7.75
CA PRO A 292 -8.27 11.40 -7.88
C PRO A 292 -7.70 10.78 -6.59
N LEU A 293 -8.57 10.09 -5.85
CA LEU A 293 -8.28 9.41 -4.59
C LEU A 293 -8.80 7.97 -4.65
N VAL A 294 -7.95 6.98 -4.35
CA VAL A 294 -8.38 5.59 -4.09
C VAL A 294 -8.46 5.38 -2.59
N GLN A 295 -9.60 4.92 -2.06
CA GLN A 295 -9.83 4.80 -0.62
C GLN A 295 -9.82 3.33 -0.17
N LEU A 296 -9.05 3.01 0.88
CA LEU A 296 -8.96 1.65 1.43
C LEU A 296 -10.13 1.32 2.40
N PRO A 297 -10.64 0.07 2.43
CA PRO A 297 -11.63 -0.37 3.40
C PRO A 297 -10.99 -0.80 4.74
N HIS A 298 -11.47 -0.30 5.89
CA HIS A 298 -11.94 -1.06 7.06
C HIS A 298 -11.99 -0.25 8.39
N TRP A 299 -13.05 -0.57 9.15
CA TRP A 299 -13.53 -0.21 10.50
C TRP A 299 -13.80 1.27 10.87
N ARG A 300 -15.01 1.49 11.41
CA ARG A 300 -15.54 2.78 11.87
C ARG A 300 -15.20 2.95 13.36
N LEU A 301 -14.60 4.07 13.74
CA LEU A 301 -14.73 4.62 15.09
C LEU A 301 -16.13 5.22 15.21
N GLU A 302 -17.00 4.62 16.03
CA GLU A 302 -18.20 5.31 16.48
C GLU A 302 -17.81 6.42 17.46
N ALA A 303 -17.64 7.64 16.93
CA ALA A 303 -17.69 8.83 17.76
C ALA A 303 -19.15 9.08 18.12
N GLY A 304 -19.59 8.54 19.26
CA GLY A 304 -20.85 8.92 19.87
C GLY A 304 -20.77 10.38 20.32
N HIS A 305 -21.28 11.31 19.51
CA HIS A 305 -21.55 12.68 19.95
C HIS A 305 -23.03 12.97 19.76
N GLY A 306 -23.71 13.05 20.91
CA GLY A 306 -25.11 13.42 21.03
C GLY A 306 -25.37 14.79 20.42
N ALA A 307 -26.54 14.90 19.79
CA ALA A 307 -27.08 16.11 19.24
C ALA A 307 -27.08 17.26 20.26
N ARG A 308 -26.38 18.35 19.94
CA ARG A 308 -26.74 19.70 20.39
C ARG A 308 -26.54 20.65 19.23
N GLY A 309 -27.65 21.17 18.73
CA GLY A 309 -27.68 22.14 17.64
C GLY A 309 -27.15 23.51 18.08
N HIS A 310 -26.65 24.25 17.10
CA HIS A 310 -26.55 25.70 17.09
C HIS A 310 -26.43 26.18 15.62
N PRO A 311 -26.72 27.46 15.33
CA PRO A 311 -27.70 27.85 14.32
C PRO A 311 -27.10 28.11 12.94
N GLU A 312 -28.01 28.14 11.98
CA GLU A 312 -27.84 28.57 10.60
C GLU A 312 -27.02 29.85 10.47
N CYS A 313 -26.05 29.84 9.56
CA CYS A 313 -25.51 31.06 8.96
C CYS A 313 -25.75 30.96 7.45
N GLY A 314 -26.62 31.84 6.96
CA GLY A 314 -27.02 31.93 5.57
C GLY A 314 -25.96 32.60 4.68
N GLU A 315 -26.26 32.53 3.38
CA GLU A 315 -25.65 33.31 2.30
C GLU A 315 -24.28 32.85 1.77
N CYS A 316 -24.29 31.92 0.81
CA CYS A 316 -24.12 32.31 -0.60
C CYS A 316 -24.63 31.21 -1.53
N GLY A 317 -25.63 31.56 -2.34
CA GLY A 317 -26.05 30.74 -3.47
C GLY A 317 -25.11 30.95 -4.65
N THR A 318 -24.86 29.90 -5.42
CA THR A 318 -25.06 29.89 -6.87
C THR A 318 -24.84 28.47 -7.39
N HIS A 319 -25.92 27.93 -7.97
CA HIS A 319 -25.90 26.73 -8.79
C HIS A 319 -24.94 26.90 -9.99
N ARG A 320 -24.06 25.92 -10.19
CA ARG A 320 -23.69 25.46 -11.54
C ARG A 320 -23.47 23.96 -11.52
N THR A 321 -24.49 23.26 -12.00
CA THR A 321 -24.40 21.86 -12.44
C THR A 321 -23.53 21.82 -13.70
N SER A 322 -22.45 21.03 -13.68
CA SER A 322 -21.82 20.58 -14.91
C SER A 322 -21.65 19.06 -14.85
N LYS A 323 -22.60 18.40 -15.52
CA LYS A 323 -22.52 17.00 -15.94
C LYS A 323 -21.32 16.86 -16.88
N TRP A 324 -20.40 15.94 -16.59
CA TRP A 324 -19.49 15.43 -17.62
C TRP A 324 -19.77 13.94 -17.83
N ARG A 325 -20.23 13.65 -19.05
CA ARG A 325 -20.53 12.32 -19.58
C ARG A 325 -19.22 11.61 -19.90
N PHE A 326 -19.12 10.36 -19.45
CA PHE A 326 -18.25 9.34 -20.02
C PHE A 326 -18.58 9.14 -21.51
N LEU A 327 -17.55 9.10 -22.36
CA LEU A 327 -17.64 8.56 -23.71
C LEU A 327 -16.65 7.40 -23.81
N GLU A 328 -17.21 6.22 -24.06
CA GLU A 328 -16.54 5.00 -24.45
C GLU A 328 -15.84 5.19 -25.81
N ALA A 329 -14.62 4.68 -25.93
CA ALA A 329 -14.05 4.31 -27.22
C ALA A 329 -13.94 2.78 -27.26
N CYS A 330 -14.77 2.22 -28.14
CA CYS A 330 -14.97 0.82 -28.39
C CYS A 330 -13.70 0.07 -28.82
N GLY A 331 -13.73 -1.24 -28.54
CA GLY A 331 -13.05 -2.21 -29.38
C GLY A 331 -13.17 -3.61 -28.81
N PHE A 332 -14.30 -4.28 -29.01
CA PHE A 332 -14.27 -5.71 -29.34
C PHE A 332 -15.61 -6.14 -29.98
N THR A 333 -15.49 -6.55 -31.23
CA THR A 333 -16.51 -7.22 -32.05
C THR A 333 -16.72 -8.65 -31.56
N GLY A 334 -17.97 -9.10 -31.45
CA GLY A 334 -18.29 -10.49 -31.20
C GLY A 334 -19.80 -10.69 -31.05
N GLY A 335 -20.48 -10.88 -32.17
CA GLY A 335 -21.92 -11.08 -32.20
C GLY A 335 -22.34 -12.44 -31.64
N LEU A 336 -23.44 -12.44 -30.87
CA LEU A 336 -24.37 -13.57 -30.84
C LEU A 336 -25.80 -13.03 -30.91
N LYS A 337 -26.48 -13.44 -31.97
CA LYS A 337 -27.92 -13.27 -32.16
C LYS A 337 -28.65 -14.09 -31.10
N SER A 338 -29.60 -13.47 -30.40
CA SER A 338 -30.69 -14.17 -29.76
C SER A 338 -31.96 -13.34 -29.89
N SER A 339 -32.96 -13.97 -30.48
CA SER A 339 -34.30 -13.49 -30.81
C SER A 339 -35.15 -13.25 -29.56
N LYS A 340 -35.98 -12.21 -29.64
CA LYS A 340 -37.12 -11.89 -28.77
C LYS A 340 -38.11 -13.07 -28.64
N GLN A 341 -38.68 -13.25 -27.44
CA GLN A 341 -40.13 -13.14 -27.11
C GLN A 341 -40.35 -13.72 -25.69
N MET A 342 -40.83 -12.93 -24.71
CA MET A 342 -42.25 -12.86 -24.28
C MET A 342 -42.79 -14.27 -24.03
N TRP A 343 -42.76 -14.81 -22.81
CA TRP A 343 -43.62 -14.55 -21.65
C TRP A 343 -43.04 -15.27 -20.43
#